data_AF-A0A946FU47-F1
#
_entry.id   AF-A0A946FU47-F1
#
_cell.length_a   1.000
_cell.length_b   1.000
_cell.length_c   1.000
_cell.angle_alpha   90.00
_cell.angle_beta   90.00
_cell.angle_gamma   90.00
#
_symmetry.space_group_name_H-M   'P 1'
#
loop_
_entity.id
_entity.type
_entity.pdbx_description
1 polymer ?
#
loop_
_entity_poly.entity_id
_entity_poly.type
_entity_poly.pdbx_seq_one_letter_code
_entity_poly.pdbx_strand_id
1 'polypeptide(L)'
;MGIVGKTDSQIEKIIQQEADRQEYELNLIASENIASPAVMAAQGSILTNKYAEGYPARRYYGGCEYVDQAEDLAIERAKKLFKVE
;
A
#
# COMPACT_ATOMS: atom_id res chain seq x y z
N MET A 1 16.68 -9.69 10.41
CA MET A 1 15.38 -9.72 11.09
C MET A 1 14.71 -8.36 10.93
N GLY A 2 13.69 -8.33 10.08
CA GLY A 2 12.84 -7.15 9.89
C GLY A 2 12.04 -6.82 11.15
N ILE A 3 11.23 -5.76 11.11
CA ILE A 3 10.39 -5.34 12.25
C ILE A 3 9.45 -6.48 12.68
N VAL A 4 8.90 -7.21 11.72
CA VAL A 4 8.03 -8.38 11.98
C VAL A 4 8.78 -9.45 12.73
N GLY A 5 9.94 -9.90 12.25
CA GLY A 5 10.70 -10.99 12.87
C GLY A 5 11.11 -10.77 14.30
N LYS A 6 11.36 -9.51 14.69
CA LYS A 6 11.68 -9.15 16.08
C LYS A 6 10.51 -9.40 17.04
N THR A 7 9.27 -9.34 16.54
CA THR A 7 8.04 -9.52 17.32
C THR A 7 7.44 -10.91 17.11
N ASP A 8 7.46 -11.39 15.87
CA ASP A 8 6.84 -12.63 15.43
C ASP A 8 7.72 -13.29 14.34
N SER A 9 8.56 -14.23 14.78
CA SER A 9 9.46 -14.99 13.90
C SER A 9 8.74 -16.04 13.07
N GLN A 10 7.55 -16.48 13.48
CA GLN A 10 6.75 -17.45 12.73
C GLN A 10 6.17 -16.78 11.47
N ILE A 11 5.66 -15.55 11.61
CA ILE A 11 5.17 -14.77 10.46
C ILE A 11 6.32 -14.36 9.54
N GLU A 12 7.49 -13.94 10.05
CA GLU A 12 8.64 -13.63 9.19
C GLU A 12 9.05 -14.83 8.34
N LYS A 13 9.04 -16.04 8.92
CA LYS A 13 9.32 -17.28 8.19
C LYS A 13 8.31 -17.54 7.08
N ILE A 14 7.02 -17.35 7.34
CA ILE A 14 5.97 -17.53 6.32
C ILE A 14 6.12 -16.51 5.19
N ILE A 15 6.43 -15.25 5.51
CA ILE A 15 6.67 -14.20 4.50
C ILE A 15 7.85 -14.59 3.60
N GLN A 16 8.94 -15.10 4.16
CA GLN A 16 10.09 -15.55 3.36
C GLN A 16 9.74 -16.73 2.46
N GLN A 17 8.98 -17.71 2.98
CA GLN A 17 8.53 -18.85 2.18
C GLN A 17 7.65 -18.43 1.00
N GLU A 18 6.76 -17.44 1.18
CA GLU A 18 5.95 -16.90 0.09
C GLU A 18 6.78 -16.08 -0.90
N ALA A 19 7.78 -15.34 -0.43
CA ALA A 19 8.72 -14.63 -1.32
C ALA A 19 9.48 -15.61 -2.22
N ASP A 20 10.02 -16.69 -1.63
CA ASP A 20 10.70 -17.75 -2.39
C ASP A 20 9.73 -18.39 -3.40
N ARG A 21 8.49 -18.67 -2.99
CA ARG A 21 7.46 -19.21 -3.88
C ARG A 21 7.22 -18.29 -5.08
N GLN A 22 7.04 -16.99 -4.86
CA GLN A 22 6.80 -16.02 -5.93
C GLN A 22 8.02 -15.83 -6.85
N GLU A 23 9.24 -16.01 -6.33
CA GLU A 23 10.48 -15.87 -7.12
C GLU A 23 10.74 -17.09 -8.00
N TYR A 24 10.44 -18.29 -7.51
CA TYR A 24 10.84 -19.54 -8.18
C TYR A 24 9.70 -20.30 -8.87
N GLU A 25 8.43 -19.96 -8.62
CA GLU A 25 7.29 -20.58 -9.30
C GLU A 25 6.80 -19.77 -10.49
N LEU A 26 6.47 -20.46 -11.58
CA LEU A 26 5.81 -19.84 -12.73
C LEU A 26 4.33 -19.58 -12.39
N ASN A 27 3.98 -18.31 -12.22
CA ASN A 27 2.60 -17.88 -12.02
C ASN A 27 1.94 -17.50 -13.35
N LEU A 28 0.86 -18.21 -13.72
CA LEU A 28 0.10 -17.97 -14.95
C LEU A 28 -1.32 -17.45 -14.68
N ILE A 29 -1.61 -17.04 -13.45
CA ILE A 29 -2.92 -16.48 -13.10
C ILE A 29 -3.01 -15.06 -13.66
N ALA A 30 -3.86 -14.86 -14.66
CA ALA A 30 -3.93 -13.61 -15.43
C ALA A 30 -4.27 -12.35 -14.61
N SER A 31 -4.88 -12.50 -13.43
CA SER A 31 -5.24 -11.40 -12.55
C SER A 31 -4.21 -11.11 -11.46
N GLU A 32 -3.21 -11.96 -11.27
CA GLU A 32 -2.16 -11.74 -10.28
C GLU A 32 -1.00 -10.92 -10.87
N ASN A 33 -0.31 -10.19 -9.99
CA ASN A 33 0.82 -9.35 -10.38
C ASN A 33 1.73 -9.09 -9.17
N ILE A 34 2.95 -8.60 -9.42
CA ILE A 34 3.93 -8.27 -8.40
C ILE A 34 4.00 -6.74 -8.22
N ALA A 35 3.64 -6.25 -7.05
CA ALA A 35 3.73 -4.83 -6.74
C ALA A 35 5.19 -4.39 -6.63
N SER A 36 5.50 -3.15 -7.05
CA SER A 36 6.85 -2.60 -6.89
C SER A 36 7.19 -2.38 -5.40
N PRO A 37 8.49 -2.42 -5.01
CA PRO A 37 8.91 -2.12 -3.65
C PRO A 37 8.43 -0.77 -3.12
N ALA A 38 8.31 0.24 -3.99
CA ALA A 38 7.82 1.56 -3.62
C ALA A 38 6.33 1.55 -3.22
N VAL A 39 5.50 0.75 -3.91
CA VAL A 39 4.07 0.59 -3.57
C VAL A 39 3.93 -0.11 -2.21
N MET A 40 4.68 -1.19 -1.98
CA MET A 40 4.67 -1.92 -0.71
C MET A 40 5.13 -1.04 0.46
N ALA A 41 6.18 -0.23 0.27
CA ALA A 41 6.66 0.69 1.30
C ALA A 41 5.61 1.76 1.67
N ALA A 42 4.86 2.28 0.69
CA ALA A 42 3.79 3.23 0.94
C ALA A 42 2.61 2.60 1.72
N GLN A 43 2.22 1.36 1.36
CA GLN A 43 1.16 0.63 2.08
C GLN A 43 1.54 0.31 3.54
N GLY A 44 2.81 0.00 3.80
CA GLY A 44 3.33 -0.24 5.15
C GLY A 44 3.69 1.02 5.96
N SER A 45 3.30 2.22 5.48
CA SER A 45 3.70 3.49 6.09
C SER A 45 2.76 3.96 7.22
N ILE A 46 3.15 5.04 7.88
CA ILE A 46 2.37 5.67 8.98
C ILE A 46 0.98 6.14 8.56
N LEU A 47 0.71 6.27 7.25
CA LEU A 47 -0.62 6.64 6.74
C LEU A 47 -1.70 5.67 7.23
N THR A 48 -1.35 4.40 7.49
CA THR A 48 -2.26 3.40 8.04
C THR A 48 -2.89 3.77 9.38
N ASN A 49 -2.27 4.68 10.14
CA ASN A 49 -2.77 5.08 11.46
C ASN A 49 -3.87 6.13 11.39
N LYS A 50 -4.08 6.76 10.21
CA LYS A 50 -4.98 7.90 10.10
C LYS A 50 -6.38 7.47 9.68
N TYR A 51 -7.34 7.79 10.54
CA TYR A 51 -8.76 7.72 10.22
C TYR A 51 -9.21 9.04 9.58
N ALA A 52 -9.72 9.00 8.35
CA ALA A 52 -9.97 10.19 7.52
C ALA A 52 -11.31 10.10 6.76
N GLU A 53 -12.41 9.85 7.47
CA GLU A 53 -13.75 9.79 6.86
C GLU A 53 -14.13 11.11 6.18
N GLY A 54 -14.85 10.99 5.06
CA GLY A 54 -15.21 12.11 4.18
C GLY A 54 -14.27 12.21 2.98
N TYR A 55 -14.30 13.36 2.31
CA TYR A 55 -13.44 13.66 1.15
C TYR A 55 -12.40 14.74 1.53
N PRO A 56 -11.35 14.94 0.72
CA PRO A 56 -10.41 16.04 0.91
C PRO A 56 -11.13 17.38 1.12
N ALA A 57 -10.66 18.16 2.10
CA ALA A 57 -11.29 19.41 2.57
C ALA A 57 -12.74 19.30 3.09
N ARG A 58 -13.31 18.09 3.17
CA ARG A 58 -14.67 17.78 3.68
C ARG A 58 -14.64 16.54 4.58
N ARG A 59 -13.69 16.53 5.51
CA ARG A 59 -13.51 15.44 6.48
C ARG A 59 -14.44 15.62 7.68
N TYR A 60 -14.87 14.52 8.26
CA TYR A 60 -15.60 14.54 9.54
C TYR A 60 -14.68 14.83 10.74
N TYR A 61 -13.38 14.54 10.60
CA TYR A 61 -12.38 14.66 11.66
C TYR A 61 -11.20 15.54 11.25
N GLY A 62 -10.54 16.15 12.25
CA GLY A 62 -9.36 17.01 12.04
C GLY A 62 -8.05 16.24 11.87
N GLY A 63 -6.97 16.97 11.54
CA GLY A 63 -5.61 16.45 11.38
C GLY A 63 -5.43 15.58 10.14
N CYS A 64 -6.10 15.94 9.04
CA CYS A 64 -6.11 15.20 7.77
C CYS A 64 -5.27 15.90 6.69
N GLU A 65 -4.48 16.91 7.03
CA GLU A 65 -3.83 17.81 6.06
C GLU A 65 -2.92 17.05 5.08
N TYR A 66 -2.21 16.03 5.57
CA TYR A 66 -1.28 15.24 4.75
C TYR A 66 -1.92 14.05 4.04
N VAL A 67 -3.00 13.48 4.59
CA VAL A 67 -3.76 12.42 3.89
C VAL A 67 -4.60 13.00 2.77
N ASP A 68 -5.09 14.23 2.92
CA ASP A 68 -5.74 14.98 1.84
C ASP A 68 -4.76 15.20 0.67
N GLN A 69 -3.52 15.63 0.94
CA GLN A 69 -2.49 15.74 -0.10
C GLN A 69 -2.23 14.42 -0.83
N ALA A 70 -2.20 13.30 -0.12
CA ALA A 70 -2.01 11.99 -0.72
C ALA A 70 -3.20 11.57 -1.59
N GLU A 71 -4.43 11.81 -1.13
CA GLU A 71 -5.66 11.48 -1.84
C GLU A 71 -5.85 12.37 -3.08
N ASP A 72 -5.63 13.68 -2.98
CA ASP A 72 -5.68 14.62 -4.10
C ASP A 72 -4.69 14.23 -5.20
N LEU A 73 -3.45 13.89 -4.81
CA LEU A 73 -2.42 13.44 -5.75
C LEU A 73 -2.80 12.10 -6.42
N ALA A 74 -3.44 11.19 -5.67
CA ALA A 74 -3.92 9.94 -6.23
C ALA A 74 -5.05 10.16 -7.25
N ILE A 75 -6.00 11.05 -6.95
CA ILE A 75 -7.10 11.43 -7.86
C ILE A 75 -6.53 12.05 -9.13
N GLU A 76 -5.62 13.03 -9.02
CA GLU A 76 -4.98 13.68 -10.16
C GLU A 76 -4.26 12.66 -11.06
N ARG A 77 -3.47 11.77 -10.45
CA ARG A 77 -2.72 10.73 -11.19
C ARG A 77 -3.64 9.73 -11.86
N ALA A 78 -4.74 9.33 -11.21
CA ALA A 78 -5.73 8.44 -11.80
C ALA A 78 -6.39 9.09 -13.02
N LYS A 79 -6.84 10.35 -12.90
CA LYS A 79 -7.40 11.12 -14.01
C LYS A 79 -6.43 11.20 -15.19
N LYS A 80 -5.16 11.54 -14.91
CA LYS A 80 -4.11 11.61 -15.92
C LYS A 80 -3.81 10.26 -16.58
N LEU A 81 -3.77 9.18 -15.80
CA LEU A 81 -3.50 7.83 -16.29
C LEU A 81 -4.56 7.36 -17.28
N PHE A 82 -5.83 7.60 -16.96
CA PHE A 82 -6.96 7.19 -17.78
C PHE A 82 -7.43 8.24 -18.79
N LYS A 83 -6.79 9.42 -18.80
CA LYS A 83 -7.10 10.54 -19.71
C LYS A 83 -8.55 11.02 -19.58
N VAL A 84 -9.00 11.18 -18.34
CA VAL A 84 -10.34 11.67 -18.00
C VAL A 84 -10.26 12.98 -17.21
N GLU A 85 -11.27 13.83 -17.34
CA GLU A 85 -11.40 15.11 -16.62
C GLU A 85 -12.28 15.00 -15.37
#